data_AF-A0A093QJC6-F1
#
_entry.id   AF-A0A093QJC6-F1
#
_cell.length_a   1.000
_cell.length_b   1.000
_cell.length_c   1.000
_cell.angle_alpha   90.00
_cell.angle_beta   90.00
_cell.angle_gamma   90.00
#
_symmetry.space_group_name_H-M   'P 1'
#
loop_
_entity.id
_entity.type
_entity.pdbx_description
1 polymer ?
#
loop_
_entity_poly.entity_id
_entity_poly.type
_entity_poly.pdbx_seq_one_letter_code
_entity_poly.pdbx_strand_id
1 'polypeptide(L)'
;GSITSEIMMEILRDKESGINMEGGFMTTGSMVSVLPQQPNLPCIHYFTGTPDPARSVFKPFIFVPNITQLLKTTSPTFGHDDPVKKQPRFQSKPDRRHELYKKHESAAVVMETNEGKGKEMLEEIQKLEKQKISQIESILQNGCLDVNQVVKLFSQCVEEELKIY
;
A
#
# COMPACT_ATOMS: atom_id res chain seq x y z
N GLY A 1 2.44 25.64 11.50
CA GLY A 1 2.60 24.68 10.39
C GLY A 1 1.38 23.79 10.35
N SER A 2 0.88 23.47 9.16
CA SER A 2 -0.19 22.47 8.99
C SER A 2 0.46 21.15 8.63
N ILE A 3 0.18 20.08 9.39
CA ILE A 3 0.65 18.73 9.07
C ILE A 3 -0.33 18.14 8.05
N THR A 4 0.15 17.80 6.85
CA THR A 4 -0.63 17.13 5.80
C THR A 4 -0.37 15.63 5.81
N SER A 5 -1.18 14.87 5.07
CA SER A 5 -0.94 13.44 4.83
C SER A 5 0.43 13.20 4.19
N GLU A 6 0.82 14.03 3.24
CA GLU A 6 2.07 13.95 2.48
C GLU A 6 3.28 14.16 3.39
N ILE A 7 3.22 15.17 4.27
CA ILE A 7 4.27 15.39 5.26
C ILE A 7 4.40 14.16 6.17
N MET A 8 3.29 13.54 6.57
CA MET A 8 3.34 12.32 7.37
C MET A 8 3.91 11.13 6.58
N MET A 9 3.59 11.00 5.30
CA MET A 9 4.18 9.98 4.42
C MET A 9 5.69 10.17 4.27
N GLU A 10 6.17 11.41 4.13
CA GLU A 10 7.59 11.75 4.10
C GLU A 10 8.29 11.36 5.41
N ILE A 11 7.69 11.68 6.56
CA ILE A 11 8.19 11.27 7.88
C ILE A 11 8.30 9.74 7.97
N LEU A 12 7.29 9.01 7.50
CA LEU A 12 7.30 7.55 7.52
C LEU A 12 8.33 6.94 6.56
N ARG A 13 8.84 7.70 5.58
CA ARG A 13 9.92 7.28 4.68
C ARG A 13 11.31 7.53 5.25
N ASP A 14 11.42 8.33 6.31
CA ASP A 14 12.70 8.75 6.87
C ASP A 14 13.46 7.59 7.52
N LYS A 15 14.55 7.19 6.86
CA LYS A 15 15.46 6.15 7.32
C LYS A 15 16.47 6.67 8.34
N GLU A 16 16.88 7.93 8.23
CA GLU A 16 17.95 8.51 9.08
C GLU A 16 17.47 8.67 10.52
N SER A 17 16.21 9.02 10.73
CA SER A 17 15.60 9.06 12.07
C SER A 17 15.27 7.69 12.64
N GLY A 18 15.39 6.62 11.84
CA GLY A 18 15.05 5.24 12.23
C GLY A 18 13.55 4.94 12.22
N ILE A 19 12.70 5.82 11.65
CA ILE A 19 11.26 5.56 11.48
C ILE A 19 11.04 4.50 10.41
N ASN A 20 11.68 4.66 9.26
CA ASN A 20 11.73 3.63 8.22
C ASN A 20 12.92 2.71 8.48
N MET A 21 12.68 1.62 9.21
CA MET A 21 13.73 0.67 9.58
C MET A 21 14.15 -0.20 8.38
N GLU A 22 15.45 -0.48 8.26
CA GLU A 22 16.04 -1.36 7.26
C GLU A 22 16.97 -2.43 7.87
N GLY A 23 17.37 -3.42 7.07
CA GLY A 23 18.19 -4.55 7.53
C GLY A 23 17.38 -5.65 8.23
N GLY A 24 17.87 -6.17 9.36
CA GLY A 24 17.27 -7.32 10.05
C GLY A 24 15.86 -7.09 10.60
N PHE A 25 15.46 -5.82 10.76
CA PHE A 25 14.14 -5.40 11.26
C PHE A 25 13.54 -4.37 10.31
N MET A 26 13.23 -4.80 9.08
CA MET A 26 12.64 -3.93 8.06
C MET A 26 11.21 -3.50 8.41
N THR A 27 10.86 -2.24 8.19
CA THR A 27 9.46 -1.77 8.23
C THR A 27 8.62 -2.59 7.24
N THR A 28 7.64 -3.34 7.73
CA THR A 28 6.86 -4.30 6.92
C THR A 28 5.60 -3.69 6.27
N GLY A 29 5.25 -2.47 6.66
CA GLY A 29 4.14 -1.71 6.13
C GLY A 29 4.00 -0.37 6.84
N SER A 30 3.30 0.57 6.22
CA SER A 30 3.05 1.89 6.79
C SER A 30 1.65 2.36 6.47
N MET A 31 1.14 3.25 7.32
CA MET A 31 -0.22 3.76 7.22
C MET A 31 -0.28 5.23 7.62
N VAL A 32 -1.05 6.03 6.88
CA VAL A 32 -1.45 7.39 7.24
C VAL A 32 -2.97 7.47 7.22
N SER A 33 -3.59 8.10 8.22
CA SER A 33 -5.05 8.29 8.25
C SER A 33 -5.39 9.75 8.43
N VAL A 34 -6.37 10.22 7.67
CA VAL A 34 -6.98 11.54 7.82
C VAL A 34 -8.37 11.35 8.42
N LEU A 35 -8.58 11.95 9.60
CA LEU A 35 -9.84 11.88 10.33
C LEU A 35 -10.51 13.27 10.28
N PRO A 36 -11.50 13.48 9.40
CA PRO A 36 -12.18 14.78 9.30
C PRO A 36 -12.93 15.11 10.58
N GLN A 37 -12.93 16.39 10.96
CA GLN A 37 -13.79 16.87 12.06
C GLN A 37 -15.26 16.96 11.65
N GLN A 38 -15.53 17.11 10.35
CA GLN A 38 -16.88 17.19 9.82
C GLN A 38 -17.50 15.77 9.74
N PRO A 39 -18.62 15.49 10.43
CA PRO A 39 -19.16 14.12 10.54
C PRO A 39 -19.65 13.51 9.22
N ASN A 40 -19.89 14.34 8.22
CA ASN A 40 -20.36 13.93 6.89
C ASN A 40 -19.20 13.56 5.93
N LEU A 41 -17.95 13.84 6.30
CA LEU A 41 -16.78 13.47 5.52
C LEU A 41 -16.24 12.12 5.97
N PRO A 42 -15.90 11.20 5.05
CA PRO A 42 -15.35 9.91 5.41
C PRO A 42 -13.90 10.04 5.89
N CYS A 43 -13.49 9.11 6.77
CA CYS A 43 -12.07 8.91 7.06
C CYS A 43 -11.35 8.36 5.83
N ILE A 44 -10.14 8.86 5.58
CA ILE A 44 -9.28 8.36 4.51
C ILE A 44 -8.10 7.65 5.14
N HIS A 45 -7.82 6.46 4.65
CA HIS A 45 -6.70 5.64 5.09
C HIS A 45 -5.79 5.37 3.90
N TYR A 46 -4.50 5.62 4.07
CA TYR A 46 -3.49 5.30 3.10
C TYR A 46 -2.66 4.13 3.62
N PHE A 47 -2.55 3.06 2.84
CA PHE A 47 -1.77 1.88 3.22
C PHE A 47 -0.70 1.58 2.18
N THR A 48 0.49 1.19 2.62
CA THR A 48 1.51 0.68 1.69
C THR A 48 1.20 -0.76 1.26
N GLY A 49 0.78 -1.64 2.18
CA GLY A 49 0.55 -3.05 1.84
C GLY A 49 1.82 -3.81 1.40
N THR A 50 2.98 -3.20 1.55
CA THR A 50 4.32 -3.70 1.23
C THR A 50 5.35 -3.10 2.20
N PRO A 51 6.50 -3.77 2.41
CA PRO A 51 7.61 -3.26 3.21
C PRO A 51 8.26 -1.99 2.63
N ASP A 52 9.13 -1.36 3.41
CA ASP A 52 9.89 -0.14 3.06
C ASP A 52 8.99 0.91 2.37
N PRO A 53 8.34 1.81 3.13
CA PRO A 53 7.54 2.87 2.55
C PRO A 53 8.29 3.57 1.42
N ALA A 54 9.59 3.87 1.52
CA ALA A 54 10.33 4.61 0.48
C ALA A 54 10.29 3.96 -0.92
N ARG A 55 9.92 2.67 -1.01
CA ARG A 55 9.76 1.90 -2.26
C ARG A 55 8.32 1.50 -2.55
N SER A 56 7.35 2.06 -1.82
CA SER A 56 5.94 1.68 -1.82
C SER A 56 5.02 2.89 -2.04
N VAL A 57 3.87 2.65 -2.66
CA VAL A 57 2.81 3.65 -2.82
C VAL A 57 1.84 3.60 -1.63
N PHE A 58 1.57 4.76 -1.03
CA PHE A 58 0.47 4.95 -0.08
C PHE A 58 -0.88 4.93 -0.81
N LYS A 59 -1.52 3.76 -0.87
CA LYS A 59 -2.78 3.54 -1.60
C LYS A 59 -3.95 4.05 -0.77
N PRO A 60 -4.78 4.96 -1.29
CA PRO A 60 -5.94 5.43 -0.57
C PRO A 60 -7.04 4.36 -0.48
N PHE A 61 -7.71 4.36 0.67
CA PHE A 61 -8.78 3.45 1.05
C PHE A 61 -9.78 4.21 1.92
N ILE A 62 -11.07 4.03 1.64
CA ILE A 62 -12.16 4.58 2.43
C ILE A 62 -13.11 3.42 2.74
N PHE A 63 -13.51 3.30 4.01
CA PHE A 63 -14.48 2.28 4.42
C PHE A 63 -15.87 2.63 3.92
N VAL A 64 -16.35 1.88 2.93
CA VAL A 64 -17.70 1.98 2.37
C VAL A 64 -18.31 0.57 2.22
N PRO A 65 -19.64 0.42 2.11
CA PRO A 65 -20.24 -0.87 1.80
C PRO A 65 -19.75 -1.42 0.46
N ASN A 66 -19.75 -2.76 0.30
CA ASN A 66 -19.47 -3.45 -0.95
C ASN A 66 -18.06 -3.18 -1.54
N ILE A 67 -17.03 -3.09 -0.68
CA ILE A 67 -15.63 -3.01 -1.12
C ILE A 67 -15.28 -4.15 -2.08
N THR A 68 -14.58 -3.82 -3.16
CA THR A 68 -14.05 -4.80 -4.10
C THR A 68 -13.07 -5.73 -3.39
N GLN A 69 -13.13 -7.03 -3.69
CA GLN A 69 -12.23 -8.00 -3.08
C GLN A 69 -10.75 -7.63 -3.35
N LEU A 70 -9.95 -7.59 -2.29
CA LEU A 70 -8.55 -7.14 -2.33
C LEU A 70 -7.58 -8.28 -2.75
N LEU A 71 -7.86 -8.93 -3.88
CA LEU A 71 -7.21 -10.17 -4.30
C LEU A 71 -5.67 -10.07 -4.38
N LYS A 72 -5.16 -8.98 -4.94
CA LYS A 72 -3.71 -8.77 -5.18
C LYS A 72 -2.90 -8.51 -3.90
N THR A 73 -3.58 -8.19 -2.80
CA THR A 73 -3.00 -7.97 -1.47
C THR A 73 -3.49 -8.99 -0.44
N THR A 74 -4.14 -10.07 -0.90
CA THR A 74 -4.58 -11.17 -0.05
C THR A 74 -3.63 -12.35 -0.21
N SER A 75 -3.16 -12.90 0.90
CA SER A 75 -2.35 -14.12 0.88
C SER A 75 -3.14 -15.30 0.28
N PRO A 76 -2.48 -16.18 -0.49
CA PRO A 76 -3.13 -17.38 -1.00
C PRO A 76 -3.67 -18.25 0.15
N THR A 77 -4.82 -18.86 -0.08
CA THR A 77 -5.43 -19.81 0.85
C THR A 77 -5.14 -21.23 0.37
N PHE A 78 -4.80 -22.12 1.30
CA PHE A 78 -4.45 -23.51 1.00
C PHE A 78 -5.56 -24.49 1.39
N GLY A 79 -6.76 -23.99 1.72
CA GLY A 79 -7.92 -24.84 2.01
C GLY A 79 -7.64 -25.87 3.11
N HIS A 80 -7.95 -27.14 2.86
CA HIS A 80 -7.61 -28.28 3.73
C HIS A 80 -6.13 -28.68 3.66
N ASP A 81 -5.43 -28.25 2.62
CA ASP A 81 -4.02 -28.53 2.43
C ASP A 81 -3.09 -27.65 3.26
N ASP A 82 -3.64 -26.62 3.92
CA ASP A 82 -2.88 -25.72 4.77
C ASP A 82 -2.16 -26.50 5.90
N PRO A 83 -0.82 -26.37 6.04
CA PRO A 83 -0.05 -27.08 7.06
C PRO A 83 -0.49 -26.77 8.50
N VAL A 84 -1.18 -25.65 8.73
CA VAL A 84 -1.78 -25.34 10.04
C VAL A 84 -2.93 -26.30 10.37
N LYS A 85 -3.61 -26.83 9.36
CA LYS A 85 -4.78 -27.71 9.48
C LYS A 85 -4.44 -29.19 9.41
N LYS A 86 -3.23 -29.57 8.96
CA LYS A 86 -2.77 -30.96 8.93
C LYS A 86 -2.16 -31.39 10.27
N GLN A 87 -2.20 -32.70 10.56
CA GLN A 87 -1.52 -33.30 11.70
C GLN A 87 -0.47 -34.32 11.21
N PRO A 88 0.79 -34.23 11.65
CA PRO A 88 1.37 -33.16 12.49
C PRO A 88 1.36 -31.79 11.78
N ARG A 89 1.27 -30.70 12.56
CA ARG A 89 1.21 -29.33 12.03
C ARG A 89 2.56 -28.87 11.45
N PHE A 90 2.51 -27.90 10.54
CA PHE A 90 3.67 -27.17 10.00
C PHE A 90 4.75 -28.03 9.30
N GLN A 91 4.36 -29.19 8.75
CA GLN A 91 5.29 -30.07 8.04
C GLN A 91 5.81 -29.45 6.72
N SER A 92 5.12 -28.45 6.20
CA SER A 92 5.60 -27.65 5.07
C SER A 92 5.38 -26.15 5.33
N LYS A 93 6.10 -25.32 4.58
CA LYS A 93 6.04 -23.86 4.64
C LYS A 93 5.67 -23.32 3.24
N PRO A 94 4.39 -23.32 2.87
CA PRO A 94 3.97 -22.80 1.57
C PRO A 94 4.25 -21.29 1.48
N ASP A 95 4.48 -20.79 0.27
CA ASP A 95 4.66 -19.37 0.02
C ASP A 95 3.33 -18.62 0.22
N ARG A 96 3.25 -17.82 1.27
CA ARG A 96 2.06 -17.03 1.64
C ARG A 96 2.12 -15.57 1.13
N ARG A 97 3.15 -15.19 0.39
CA ARG A 97 3.27 -13.83 -0.14
C ARG A 97 2.16 -13.59 -1.18
N HIS A 98 1.45 -12.47 -1.06
CA HIS A 98 0.47 -12.05 -2.06
C HIS A 98 1.19 -11.48 -3.29
N GLU A 99 0.44 -11.29 -4.38
CA GLU A 99 1.01 -10.88 -5.68
C GLU A 99 1.80 -9.57 -5.59
N LEU A 100 1.21 -8.54 -4.98
CA LEU A 100 1.88 -7.24 -4.80
C LEU A 100 3.21 -7.37 -4.04
N TYR A 101 3.27 -8.20 -2.99
CA TYR A 101 4.49 -8.39 -2.22
C TYR A 101 5.60 -9.01 -3.07
N LYS A 102 5.30 -10.05 -3.86
CA LYS A 102 6.31 -10.72 -4.69
C LYS A 102 6.88 -9.77 -5.75
N LYS A 103 6.00 -8.94 -6.33
CA LYS A 103 6.39 -7.92 -7.29
C LYS A 103 7.24 -6.83 -6.66
N HIS A 104 6.83 -6.33 -5.50
CA HIS A 104 7.60 -5.38 -4.72
C HIS A 104 8.99 -5.92 -4.34
N GLU A 105 9.10 -7.18 -3.90
CA GLU A 105 10.38 -7.82 -3.57
C GLU A 105 11.32 -7.87 -4.79
N SER A 106 10.77 -8.19 -5.97
CA SER A 106 11.54 -8.19 -7.22
C SER A 106 11.96 -6.78 -7.63
N ALA A 107 11.06 -5.81 -7.49
CA ALA A 107 11.32 -4.40 -7.77
C ALA A 107 12.40 -3.83 -6.85
N ALA A 108 12.39 -4.15 -5.56
CA ALA A 108 13.40 -3.74 -4.60
C ALA A 108 14.82 -4.17 -5.02
N VAL A 109 14.98 -5.41 -5.51
CA VAL A 109 16.26 -5.90 -6.04
C VAL A 109 16.69 -5.08 -7.27
N VAL A 110 15.77 -4.76 -8.18
CA VAL A 110 16.08 -3.92 -9.36
C VAL A 110 16.48 -2.51 -8.94
N MET A 111 15.78 -1.91 -7.98
CA MET A 111 16.08 -0.57 -7.46
C MET A 111 17.49 -0.50 -6.83
N GLU A 112 17.95 -1.57 -6.18
CA GLU A 112 19.28 -1.65 -5.56
C GLU A 112 20.39 -1.95 -6.56
N THR A 113 20.11 -2.74 -7.59
CA THR A 113 21.14 -3.25 -8.51
C THR A 113 21.25 -2.46 -9.81
N ASN A 114 20.25 -1.64 -10.16
CA ASN A 114 20.23 -0.83 -11.37
C ASN A 114 19.75 0.59 -11.03
N GLU A 115 20.69 1.49 -10.78
CA GLU A 115 20.41 2.87 -10.35
C GLU A 115 19.48 3.62 -11.33
N GLY A 116 19.68 3.46 -12.65
CA GLY A 116 18.87 4.13 -13.66
C GLY A 116 17.41 3.69 -13.63
N LYS A 117 17.17 2.38 -13.69
CA LYS A 117 15.81 1.81 -13.60
C LYS A 117 15.18 2.03 -12.23
N GLY A 118 15.99 1.96 -11.18
CA GLY A 118 15.55 2.19 -9.81
C GLY A 118 15.02 3.61 -9.63
N LYS A 119 15.76 4.61 -10.12
CA LYS A 119 15.33 6.00 -10.08
C LYS A 119 14.05 6.24 -10.87
N GLU A 120 13.96 5.72 -12.11
CA GLU A 120 12.76 5.82 -12.94
C GLU A 120 11.53 5.22 -12.23
N MET A 121 11.69 4.03 -11.64
CA MET A 121 10.61 3.37 -10.91
C MET A 121 10.18 4.17 -9.68
N LEU A 122 11.13 4.72 -8.92
CA LEU A 122 10.85 5.58 -7.76
C LEU A 122 10.09 6.85 -8.17
N GLU A 123 10.45 7.47 -9.28
CA GLU A 123 9.75 8.65 -9.82
C GLU A 123 8.30 8.31 -10.21
N GLU A 124 8.07 7.18 -10.89
CA GLU A 124 6.73 6.75 -11.29
C GLU A 124 5.85 6.36 -10.09
N ILE A 125 6.36 5.68 -9.06
CA ILE A 125 5.55 5.39 -7.85
C ILE A 125 5.20 6.68 -7.08
N GLN A 126 6.10 7.65 -7.00
CA GLN A 126 5.83 8.95 -6.34
C GLN A 126 4.80 9.77 -7.13
N LYS A 127 4.87 9.72 -8.46
CA LYS A 127 3.88 10.36 -9.34
C LYS A 127 2.51 9.70 -9.21
N LEU A 128 2.46 8.38 -9.16
CA LEU A 128 1.22 7.63 -8.90
C LEU A 128 0.63 8.04 -7.55
N GLU A 129 1.44 8.08 -6.48
CA GLU A 129 1.00 8.50 -5.15
C GLU A 129 0.38 9.90 -5.16
N LYS A 130 1.07 10.89 -5.73
CA LYS A 130 0.56 12.27 -5.85
C LYS A 130 -0.77 12.32 -6.62
N GLN A 131 -0.88 11.57 -7.72
CA GLN A 131 -2.13 11.48 -8.49
C GLN A 131 -3.28 10.93 -7.64
N LYS A 132 -3.03 9.91 -6.82
CA LYS A 132 -4.07 9.30 -5.96
C LYS A 132 -4.48 10.21 -4.81
N ILE A 133 -3.54 10.96 -4.24
CA ILE A 133 -3.84 11.97 -3.22
C ILE A 133 -4.72 13.07 -3.81
N SER A 134 -4.33 13.66 -4.95
CA SER A 134 -5.15 14.69 -5.61
C SER A 134 -6.52 14.16 -6.05
N GLN A 135 -6.61 12.89 -6.46
CA GLN A 135 -7.89 12.25 -6.76
C GLN A 135 -8.81 12.21 -5.53
N ILE A 136 -8.28 11.86 -4.37
CA ILE A 136 -9.03 11.85 -3.11
C ILE A 136 -9.46 13.25 -2.70
N GLU A 137 -8.57 14.24 -2.78
CA GLU A 137 -8.90 15.63 -2.45
C GLU A 137 -10.05 16.15 -3.31
N SER A 138 -10.02 15.85 -4.62
CA SER A 138 -11.10 16.20 -5.53
C SER A 138 -12.43 15.51 -5.17
N ILE A 139 -12.39 14.22 -4.81
CA ILE A 139 -13.58 13.49 -4.35
C ILE A 139 -14.19 14.15 -3.10
N LEU A 140 -13.35 14.56 -2.14
CA LEU A 140 -13.81 15.20 -0.92
C LEU A 140 -14.40 16.60 -1.17
N GLN A 141 -13.80 17.39 -2.07
CA GLN A 141 -14.28 18.74 -2.39
C GLN A 141 -15.68 18.75 -3.02
N ASN A 142 -16.05 17.67 -3.71
CA ASN A 142 -17.37 17.55 -4.34
C ASN A 142 -18.52 17.32 -3.34
N GLY A 143 -18.23 17.13 -2.04
CA GLY A 143 -19.21 17.07 -0.95
C GLY A 143 -20.14 15.85 -0.93
N CYS A 144 -20.15 15.06 -2.01
CA CYS A 144 -20.90 13.81 -2.14
C CYS A 144 -19.94 12.70 -2.55
N LEU A 145 -19.81 11.68 -1.69
CA LEU A 145 -18.95 10.53 -1.95
C LEU A 145 -19.62 9.58 -2.96
N ASP A 146 -19.10 9.50 -4.19
CA ASP A 146 -19.50 8.45 -5.11
C ASP A 146 -18.90 7.11 -4.66
N VAL A 147 -19.73 6.29 -4.00
CA VAL A 147 -19.35 4.97 -3.51
C VAL A 147 -18.80 4.09 -4.64
N ASN A 148 -19.33 4.19 -5.87
CA ASN A 148 -18.88 3.35 -6.99
C ASN A 148 -17.45 3.66 -7.44
N GLN A 149 -17.03 4.91 -7.29
CA GLN A 149 -15.66 5.33 -7.55
C GLN A 149 -14.72 4.85 -6.44
N VAL A 150 -15.16 4.97 -5.19
CA VAL A 150 -14.33 4.75 -4.00
C VAL A 150 -14.12 3.26 -3.71
N VAL A 151 -15.11 2.39 -3.97
CA VAL A 151 -15.01 0.93 -3.75
C VAL A 151 -13.90 0.25 -4.55
N LYS A 152 -13.37 0.89 -5.59
CA LYS A 152 -12.30 0.36 -6.46
C LYS A 152 -10.97 1.07 -6.26
N LEU A 153 -10.93 2.17 -5.52
CA LEU A 153 -9.80 3.08 -5.47
C LEU A 153 -8.49 2.38 -5.06
N PHE A 154 -8.54 1.62 -3.96
CA PHE A 154 -7.40 0.85 -3.48
C PHE A 154 -6.96 -0.21 -4.49
N SER A 155 -7.90 -1.03 -4.98
CA SER A 155 -7.58 -2.09 -5.95
C SER A 155 -7.00 -1.55 -7.25
N GLN A 156 -7.51 -0.44 -7.76
CA GLN A 156 -6.98 0.21 -8.96
C GLN A 156 -5.56 0.73 -8.73
N CYS A 157 -5.32 1.36 -7.57
CA CYS A 157 -3.98 1.81 -7.21
C CYS A 157 -2.99 0.64 -7.12
N VAL A 158 -3.41 -0.51 -6.57
CA VAL A 158 -2.58 -1.73 -6.55
C VAL A 158 -2.27 -2.23 -7.96
N GLU A 159 -3.25 -2.25 -8.86
CA GLU A 159 -3.04 -2.66 -10.26
C GLU A 159 -2.10 -1.71 -11.02
N GLU A 160 -2.15 -0.41 -10.73
CA GLU A 160 -1.24 0.58 -11.31
C GLU A 160 0.18 0.43 -10.76
N GLU A 161 0.34 0.25 -9.45
CA GLU A 161 1.64 0.00 -8.83
C GLU A 161 2.27 -1.32 -9.33
N LEU A 162 1.47 -2.38 -9.48
CA LEU A 162 1.91 -3.65 -10.07
C LEU A 162 2.45 -3.53 -11.50
N LYS A 163 2.00 -2.52 -12.26
CA LYS A 163 2.50 -2.25 -13.62
C LYS A 163 3.81 -1.47 -13.62
N ILE A 164 4.06 -0.71 -12.55
CA ILE A 164 5.31 0.01 -12.35
C ILE A 164 6.42 -0.97 -11.92
N TYR A 165 6.07 -1.98 -11.10
CA TYR A 165 6.97 -3.06 -10.65
C TYR A 165 7.24 -4.17 -11.71
#